data_AF-A0A7W7ZF12-F1
#
_entry.id   AF-A0A7W7ZF12-F1
#
_cell.length_a   1.000
_cell.length_b   1.000
_cell.length_c   1.000
_cell.angle_alpha   90.00
_cell.angle_beta   90.00
_cell.angle_gamma   90.00
#
_symmetry.space_group_name_H-M   'P 1'
#
loop_
_entity.id
_entity.type
_entity.pdbx_description
1 polymer ?
#
loop_
_entity_poly.entity_id
_entity_poly.type
_entity_poly.pdbx_seq_one_letter_code
_entity_poly.pdbx_strand_id
1 'polypeptide(L)'
;MSGYPPPYPPPGSRPPYGPNDFRGDWKYQRRILKDQARAQREMFRAQRDAYRAQYRGLRRGSIVGPIMVIALGVVFLLVQLGKLPSFAVWSWLGHWWPLLLIGVGVVVLIEWGFDQTFRGDTGQPYVRRSLGGGVITLLVFLAIAGGIHQGIQGNFHDGHSLFGDSFNQENIDQFLGDKHESDQTLDQAFAGEGTLQVDNPRGDVTISGTSDDNQIHVTVHKEVYSRSDSDAANKSEQLSPKIDRSGSVTHVTLPALDGARADLVITVPSVSSNTVVANHGDVKVSGVRGSVNITANHGDVELSAITGSVTTHIQNTGSDFAAHSVTGPVTLEGRGGGITLSDINGPVSVQGDFFGETHVEHIRAAFRFHTSRTDFQLARLDGQLDISSDEDLSADQLVGPVVLNTRNRNITLDRVAGDVTITNKNGKVDLTGAPPLGNVSVENRNGEVTLTVPDQAGFNVTAETTDGDIENDFALPVSENNNRKSITGNVGKAAANIKITTTQEDISLKRASIAPLPPLPPAPPALTDMPATAQHAIAASQKTAREAQKAAEKLAREASKVAQQP
;
A
#
# COMPACT_ATOMS: atom_id res chain seq x y z
N MET A 1 34.00 0.10 49.10
CA MET A 1 33.36 1.06 50.02
C MET A 1 33.63 2.47 49.53
N SER A 2 32.56 3.21 49.19
CA SER A 2 32.40 4.68 49.25
C SER A 2 31.44 5.14 48.14
N GLY A 3 30.17 4.77 48.26
CA GLY A 3 29.09 5.38 47.49
C GLY A 3 28.52 6.54 48.29
N TYR A 4 28.73 7.77 47.82
CA TYR A 4 27.89 8.93 48.15
C TYR A 4 28.08 9.97 47.03
N PRO A 5 27.01 10.46 46.38
CA PRO A 5 27.09 11.68 45.57
C PRO A 5 27.39 12.87 46.50
N PRO A 6 28.10 13.92 46.02
CA PRO A 6 28.40 15.10 46.83
C PRO A 6 27.12 15.82 47.26
N PRO A 7 27.10 16.45 48.46
CA PRO A 7 25.90 17.07 49.01
C PRO A 7 25.51 18.33 48.23
N TYR A 8 24.21 18.58 48.15
CA TYR A 8 23.62 19.80 47.58
C TYR A 8 24.23 21.06 48.22
N PRO A 9 24.57 22.11 47.44
CA PRO A 9 24.87 23.41 48.03
C PRO A 9 23.58 24.02 48.60
N PRO A 10 23.64 24.71 49.75
CA PRO A 10 22.46 25.26 50.40
C PRO A 10 21.82 26.37 49.57
N PRO A 11 20.50 26.62 49.69
CA PRO A 11 19.84 27.72 49.00
C PRO A 11 20.50 29.04 49.41
N GLY A 12 20.97 29.81 48.43
CA GLY A 12 21.54 31.13 48.64
C GLY A 12 20.63 32.03 49.47
N SER A 13 21.25 32.78 50.38
CA SER A 13 20.63 33.71 51.32
C SER A 13 19.62 34.66 50.66
N ARG A 14 18.42 34.73 51.24
CA ARG A 14 17.39 35.74 50.91
C ARG A 14 17.93 37.15 51.26
N PRO A 15 17.73 38.18 50.42
CA PRO A 15 17.97 39.56 50.82
C PRO A 15 16.88 40.02 51.81
N PRO A 16 17.19 40.95 52.73
CA PRO A 16 16.22 41.48 53.67
C PRO A 16 15.46 42.64 53.03
N TYR A 17 14.13 42.66 53.00
CA TYR A 17 13.35 43.91 53.15
C TYR A 17 11.84 43.69 53.36
N GLY A 18 11.34 44.35 54.41
CA GLY A 18 10.11 45.16 54.48
C GLY A 18 8.74 44.59 54.08
N PRO A 19 7.73 44.57 54.97
CA PRO A 19 6.36 44.30 54.60
C PRO A 19 5.74 45.58 54.02
N ASN A 20 5.57 45.64 52.70
CA ASN A 20 4.55 46.37 51.92
C ASN A 20 5.09 46.70 50.52
N ASP A 21 4.71 45.90 49.53
CA ASP A 21 4.30 46.34 48.17
C ASP A 21 4.27 45.15 47.21
N PHE A 22 3.14 44.46 47.20
CA PHE A 22 2.82 43.48 46.16
C PHE A 22 2.19 44.22 44.99
N ARG A 23 2.97 44.52 43.94
CA ARG A 23 2.47 44.72 42.56
C ARG A 23 3.62 44.67 41.54
N GLY A 24 3.80 43.49 40.93
CA GLY A 24 3.97 43.42 39.46
C GLY A 24 5.36 43.45 38.82
N ASP A 25 6.36 42.69 39.28
CA ASP A 25 7.59 42.50 38.48
C ASP A 25 7.75 41.07 37.92
N TRP A 26 6.91 40.73 36.94
CA TRP A 26 6.96 39.46 36.19
C TRP A 26 8.31 39.25 35.47
N LYS A 27 9.06 40.34 35.19
CA LYS A 27 10.36 40.27 34.54
C LYS A 27 11.43 39.68 35.46
N TYR A 28 11.33 39.94 36.77
CA TYR A 28 12.22 39.35 37.76
C TYR A 28 11.99 37.83 37.90
N GLN A 29 10.73 37.41 37.97
CA GLN A 29 10.33 36.00 38.06
C GLN A 29 10.77 35.19 36.84
N ARG A 30 10.62 35.77 35.64
CA ARG A 30 11.09 35.16 34.37
C ARG A 30 12.61 35.01 34.31
N ARG A 31 13.35 35.92 34.94
CA ARG A 31 14.83 35.87 34.98
C ARG A 31 15.30 34.73 35.89
N ILE A 32 14.70 34.58 37.06
CA ILE A 32 14.98 33.47 37.98
C ILE A 32 14.68 32.10 37.34
N LEU A 33 13.54 31.96 36.65
CA LEU A 33 13.21 30.71 35.95
C LEU A 33 14.21 30.36 34.83
N LYS A 34 14.70 31.37 34.09
CA LYS A 34 15.73 31.16 33.06
C LYS A 34 17.06 30.72 33.66
N ASP A 35 17.46 31.31 34.77
CA ASP A 35 18.74 30.96 35.42
C ASP A 35 18.68 29.56 36.05
N GLN A 36 17.54 29.17 36.63
CA GLN A 36 17.31 27.79 37.08
C GLN A 36 17.34 26.78 35.93
N ALA A 37 16.72 27.10 34.79
CA ALA A 37 16.74 26.22 33.61
C ALA A 37 18.15 26.06 33.01
N ARG A 38 18.98 27.11 33.05
CA ARG A 38 20.39 27.02 32.63
C ARG A 38 21.21 26.14 33.58
N ALA A 39 21.06 26.35 34.89
CA ALA A 39 21.75 25.54 35.90
C ALA A 39 21.37 24.05 35.80
N GLN A 40 20.09 23.73 35.55
CA GLN A 40 19.66 22.33 35.32
C GLN A 40 20.29 21.72 34.05
N ARG A 41 20.39 22.47 32.95
CA ARG A 41 21.04 21.98 31.71
C ARG A 41 22.53 21.75 31.91
N GLU A 42 23.21 22.63 32.64
CA GLU A 42 24.63 22.47 32.95
C GLU A 42 24.88 21.26 33.86
N MET A 43 24.02 21.03 34.86
CA MET A 43 24.08 19.83 35.68
C MET A 43 23.86 18.55 34.86
N PHE A 44 22.89 18.53 33.95
CA PHE A 44 22.66 17.37 33.07
C PHE A 44 23.87 17.11 32.15
N ARG A 45 24.49 18.16 31.61
CA ARG A 45 25.72 18.04 30.79
C ARG A 45 26.88 17.49 31.61
N ALA A 46 27.13 18.04 32.79
CA ALA A 46 28.18 17.57 33.69
C ALA A 46 27.97 16.10 34.10
N GLN A 47 26.72 15.70 34.37
CA GLN A 47 26.38 14.31 34.68
C GLN A 47 26.65 13.38 33.48
N ARG A 48 26.31 13.82 32.25
CA ARG A 48 26.57 13.06 31.01
C ARG A 48 28.06 12.90 30.73
N ASP A 49 28.85 13.94 30.98
CA ASP A 49 30.30 13.91 30.76
C ASP A 49 31.02 13.10 31.84
N ALA A 50 30.55 13.13 33.10
CA ALA A 50 31.02 12.23 34.16
C ALA A 50 30.70 10.76 33.83
N TYR A 51 29.49 10.47 33.34
CA TYR A 51 29.12 9.15 32.83
C TYR A 51 30.07 8.70 31.72
N ARG A 52 30.30 9.55 30.70
CA ARG A 52 31.23 9.25 29.59
C ARG A 52 32.67 9.01 30.05
N ALA A 53 33.15 9.77 31.03
CA ALA A 53 34.48 9.58 31.61
C ALA A 53 34.60 8.23 32.33
N GLN A 54 33.57 7.82 33.08
CA GLN A 54 33.51 6.54 33.77
C GLN A 54 33.54 5.35 32.78
N TYR A 55 32.86 5.46 31.63
CA TYR A 55 32.89 4.43 30.58
C TYR A 55 34.20 4.35 29.78
N ARG A 56 35.04 5.39 29.77
CA ARG A 56 36.35 5.35 29.09
C ARG A 56 37.37 4.46 29.81
N GLY A 57 37.28 4.34 31.14
CA GLY A 57 38.17 3.50 31.95
C GLY A 57 37.93 2.00 31.87
N LEU A 58 36.81 1.56 31.27
CA LEU A 58 36.40 0.15 31.21
C LEU A 58 36.74 -0.55 29.87
N ARG A 59 37.46 0.11 28.96
CA ARG A 59 37.74 -0.42 27.62
C ARG A 59 38.97 -1.33 27.63
N ARG A 60 38.78 -2.63 27.31
CA ARG A 60 39.87 -3.53 26.90
C ARG A 60 39.96 -3.56 25.37
N GLY A 61 41.16 -3.38 24.83
CA GLY A 61 41.41 -3.44 23.38
C GLY A 61 41.27 -4.87 22.84
N SER A 62 40.76 -5.00 21.61
CA SER A 62 40.72 -6.28 20.89
C SER A 62 42.11 -6.66 20.38
N ILE A 63 42.39 -7.96 20.30
CA ILE A 63 43.68 -8.53 19.86
C ILE A 63 43.83 -8.41 18.33
N VAL A 64 42.72 -8.16 17.62
CA VAL A 64 42.67 -7.94 16.17
C VAL A 64 43.59 -6.80 15.72
N GLY A 65 43.67 -5.71 16.49
CA GLY A 65 44.51 -4.56 16.14
C GLY A 65 46.01 -4.91 16.06
N PRO A 66 46.62 -5.45 17.14
CA PRO A 66 48.00 -5.94 17.12
C PRO A 66 48.27 -6.99 16.03
N ILE A 67 47.36 -7.96 15.82
CA ILE A 67 47.54 -8.99 14.78
C ILE A 67 47.57 -8.36 13.38
N MET A 68 46.67 -7.42 13.09
CA MET A 68 46.65 -6.73 11.80
C MET A 68 47.91 -5.91 11.55
N VAL A 69 48.45 -5.23 12.57
CA VAL A 69 49.70 -4.47 12.45
C VAL A 69 50.89 -5.40 12.21
N ILE A 70 50.95 -6.56 12.88
CA ILE A 70 51.99 -7.56 12.67
C ILE A 70 51.88 -8.15 11.26
N ALA A 71 50.68 -8.52 10.81
CA ALA A 71 50.46 -9.05 9.46
C ALA A 71 50.87 -8.03 8.38
N LEU A 72 50.48 -6.76 8.55
CA LEU A 72 50.90 -5.67 7.66
C LEU A 72 52.43 -5.52 7.65
N GLY A 73 53.07 -5.55 8.82
CA GLY A 73 54.52 -5.49 8.95
C GLY A 73 55.26 -6.62 8.24
N VAL A 74 54.74 -7.86 8.33
CA VAL A 74 55.31 -9.03 7.62
C VAL A 74 55.21 -8.89 6.11
N VAL A 75 54.08 -8.40 5.60
CA VAL A 75 53.90 -8.16 4.15
C VAL A 75 54.90 -7.10 3.67
N PHE A 76 55.04 -5.98 4.38
CA PHE A 76 56.02 -4.94 4.03
C PHE A 76 57.46 -5.45 4.11
N LEU A 77 57.80 -6.29 5.10
CA LEU A 77 59.12 -6.91 5.22
C LEU A 77 59.43 -7.80 4.00
N LEU A 78 58.48 -8.64 3.56
CA LEU A 78 58.65 -9.53 2.41
C LEU A 78 58.78 -8.77 1.08
N VAL A 79 58.10 -7.63 0.94
CA VAL A 79 58.28 -6.72 -0.19
C VAL A 79 59.69 -6.11 -0.18
N GLN A 80 60.16 -5.65 0.98
CA GLN A 80 61.49 -5.06 1.11
C GLN A 80 62.63 -6.08 0.86
N LEU A 81 62.43 -7.35 1.21
CA LEU A 81 63.37 -8.45 0.92
C LEU A 81 63.37 -8.88 -0.57
N GLY A 82 62.54 -8.27 -1.42
CA GLY A 82 62.43 -8.61 -2.84
C GLY A 82 61.81 -9.98 -3.12
N LYS A 83 61.25 -10.63 -2.09
CA LYS A 83 60.56 -11.93 -2.19
C LYS A 83 59.16 -11.78 -2.78
N LEU A 84 58.57 -10.58 -2.67
CA LEU A 84 57.27 -10.23 -3.25
C LEU A 84 57.38 -8.93 -4.06
N PRO A 85 56.98 -8.93 -5.35
CA PRO A 85 56.88 -7.68 -6.10
C PRO A 85 55.74 -6.84 -5.55
N SER A 86 56.01 -5.55 -5.30
CA SER A 86 55.06 -4.61 -4.68
C SER A 86 53.72 -4.54 -5.42
N PHE A 87 53.75 -4.62 -6.76
CA PHE A 87 52.55 -4.62 -7.60
C PHE A 87 51.66 -5.85 -7.37
N ALA A 88 52.24 -7.03 -7.15
CA ALA A 88 51.46 -8.26 -6.93
C ALA A 88 50.76 -8.27 -5.56
N VAL A 89 51.30 -7.56 -4.57
CA VAL A 89 50.65 -7.39 -3.26
C VAL A 89 49.39 -6.55 -3.41
N TRP A 90 49.45 -5.45 -4.16
CA TRP A 90 48.30 -4.59 -4.41
C TRP A 90 47.21 -5.29 -5.24
N SER A 91 47.58 -6.09 -6.24
CA SER A 91 46.61 -6.85 -7.03
C SER A 91 45.94 -7.96 -6.22
N TRP A 92 46.72 -8.66 -5.39
CA TRP A 92 46.20 -9.69 -4.49
C TRP A 92 45.24 -9.09 -3.45
N LEU A 93 45.63 -7.98 -2.82
CA LEU A 93 44.79 -7.29 -1.85
C LEU A 93 43.49 -6.77 -2.49
N GLY A 94 43.57 -6.23 -3.71
CA GLY A 94 42.40 -5.78 -4.48
C GLY A 94 41.42 -6.89 -4.86
N HIS A 95 41.87 -8.14 -5.01
CA HIS A 95 40.96 -9.27 -5.26
C HIS A 95 40.38 -9.88 -3.98
N TRP A 96 41.16 -9.92 -2.90
CA TRP A 96 40.83 -10.72 -1.71
C TRP A 96 40.39 -9.89 -0.49
N TRP A 97 40.26 -8.55 -0.62
CA TRP A 97 39.83 -7.67 0.47
C TRP A 97 38.45 -8.04 1.08
N PRO A 98 37.43 -8.54 0.35
CA PRO A 98 36.16 -8.90 0.99
C PRO A 98 36.31 -10.09 1.94
N LEU A 99 37.15 -11.06 1.58
CA LEU A 99 37.45 -12.21 2.43
C LEU A 99 38.24 -11.81 3.69
N LEU A 100 39.06 -10.77 3.62
CA LEU A 100 39.70 -10.20 4.80
C LEU A 100 38.67 -9.59 5.77
N LEU A 101 37.64 -8.90 5.27
CA LEU A 101 36.58 -8.36 6.12
C LEU A 101 35.75 -9.46 6.78
N ILE A 102 35.43 -10.52 6.04
CA ILE A 102 34.74 -11.70 6.57
C ILE A 102 35.60 -12.35 7.66
N GLY A 103 36.88 -12.57 7.41
CA GLY A 103 37.80 -13.15 8.39
C GLY A 103 37.91 -12.32 9.67
N VAL A 104 38.00 -10.99 9.55
CA VAL A 104 37.99 -10.08 10.70
C VAL A 104 36.67 -10.15 11.47
N GLY A 105 35.54 -10.21 10.76
CA GLY A 105 34.22 -10.41 11.37
C GLY A 105 34.12 -11.70 12.16
N VAL A 106 34.63 -12.81 11.63
CA VAL A 106 34.67 -14.12 12.31
C VAL A 106 35.52 -14.07 13.57
N VAL A 107 36.68 -13.43 13.56
CA VAL A 107 37.53 -13.31 14.76
C VAL A 107 36.83 -12.48 15.85
N VAL A 108 36.15 -11.39 15.47
CA VAL A 108 35.36 -10.58 16.41
C VAL A 108 34.20 -11.39 17.00
N LEU A 109 33.55 -12.22 16.19
CA LEU A 109 32.46 -13.09 16.61
C LEU A 109 32.94 -14.22 17.54
N ILE A 110 34.13 -14.78 17.30
CA ILE A 110 34.78 -15.74 18.19
C ILE A 110 35.20 -15.08 19.52
N GLU A 111 35.79 -13.88 19.49
CA GLU A 111 36.13 -13.13 20.71
C GLU A 111 34.88 -12.85 21.57
N TRP A 112 33.76 -12.53 20.91
CA TRP A 112 32.48 -12.34 21.57
C TRP A 112 31.95 -13.65 22.18
N GLY A 113 32.00 -14.76 21.44
CA GLY A 113 31.57 -16.09 21.91
C GLY A 113 32.41 -16.63 23.07
N PHE A 114 33.73 -16.41 23.06
CA PHE A 114 34.62 -16.76 24.17
C PHE A 114 34.33 -15.96 25.45
N ASP A 115 34.00 -14.67 25.32
CA ASP A 115 33.64 -13.84 26.48
C ASP A 115 32.28 -14.25 27.09
N GLN A 116 31.35 -14.78 26.29
CA GLN A 116 30.08 -15.32 26.79
C GLN A 116 30.21 -16.67 27.49
N THR A 117 31.07 -17.55 27.00
CA THR A 117 31.18 -18.94 27.51
C THR A 117 32.06 -19.05 28.76
N PHE A 118 33.11 -18.23 28.90
CA PHE A 118 34.07 -18.33 30.03
C PHE A 118 33.82 -17.35 31.19
N ARG A 119 32.84 -16.44 31.10
CA ARG A 119 32.53 -15.44 32.16
C ARG A 119 31.10 -15.50 32.70
N GLY A 120 30.45 -16.66 32.63
CA GLY A 120 29.08 -16.86 33.11
C GLY A 120 28.84 -16.65 34.61
N ASP A 121 29.87 -16.63 35.47
CA ASP A 121 29.68 -16.79 36.93
C ASP A 121 30.17 -15.66 37.85
N THR A 122 30.48 -14.47 37.34
CA THR A 122 30.77 -13.32 38.22
C THR A 122 29.97 -12.09 37.79
N GLY A 123 29.00 -11.68 38.61
CA GLY A 123 28.02 -10.61 38.37
C GLY A 123 28.59 -9.19 38.20
N GLN A 124 29.50 -9.00 37.24
CA GLN A 124 30.03 -7.72 36.78
C GLN A 124 29.25 -7.25 35.54
N PRO A 125 29.07 -5.93 35.34
CA PRO A 125 28.32 -5.39 34.20
C PRO A 125 29.01 -5.66 32.84
N TYR A 126 28.18 -5.89 31.82
CA TYR A 126 28.59 -6.16 30.43
C TYR A 126 29.58 -5.12 29.88
N VAL A 127 30.81 -5.55 29.56
CA VAL A 127 31.83 -4.70 28.92
C VAL A 127 31.78 -4.92 27.39
N ARG A 128 31.34 -3.93 26.61
CA ARG A 128 31.49 -3.96 25.14
C ARG A 128 32.96 -3.73 24.77
N ARG A 129 33.62 -4.71 24.16
CA ARG A 129 34.91 -4.51 23.49
C ARG A 129 34.67 -3.68 22.23
N SER A 130 35.10 -2.42 22.23
CA SER A 130 35.10 -1.61 21.00
C SER A 130 36.34 -1.96 20.18
N LEU A 131 36.17 -2.28 18.89
CA LEU A 131 37.29 -2.23 17.96
C LEU A 131 37.94 -0.84 18.10
N GLY A 132 39.24 -0.80 18.37
CA GLY A 132 39.95 0.47 18.48
C GLY A 132 39.71 1.29 17.21
N GLY A 133 39.48 2.60 17.34
CA GLY A 133 39.15 3.46 16.19
C GLY A 133 40.14 3.33 15.03
N GLY A 134 41.41 3.04 15.34
CA GLY A 134 42.45 2.75 14.36
C GLY A 134 42.21 1.53 13.47
N VAL A 135 41.52 0.49 13.98
CA VAL A 135 41.19 -0.72 13.21
C VAL A 135 40.04 -0.44 12.25
N ILE A 136 39.02 0.31 12.69
CA ILE A 136 37.89 0.70 11.84
C ILE A 136 38.40 1.59 10.69
N THR A 137 39.27 2.56 10.99
CA THR A 137 39.88 3.39 9.95
C THR A 137 40.77 2.59 9.01
N LEU A 138 41.51 1.59 9.50
CA LEU A 138 42.34 0.72 8.68
C LEU A 138 41.49 -0.14 7.73
N LEU A 139 40.38 -0.70 8.21
CA LEU A 139 39.47 -1.52 7.41
C LEU A 139 38.74 -0.68 6.35
N VAL A 140 38.31 0.52 6.69
CA VAL A 140 37.73 1.47 5.74
C VAL A 140 38.76 1.87 4.68
N PHE A 141 40.00 2.14 5.10
CA PHE A 141 41.08 2.47 4.16
C PHE A 141 41.44 1.28 3.25
N LEU A 142 41.43 0.06 3.78
CA LEU A 142 41.62 -1.18 3.01
C LEU A 142 40.51 -1.41 1.98
N ALA A 143 39.25 -1.17 2.36
CA ALA A 143 38.11 -1.27 1.46
C ALA A 143 38.18 -0.23 0.33
N ILE A 144 38.53 1.02 0.66
CA ILE A 144 38.71 2.10 -0.32
C ILE A 144 39.89 1.80 -1.26
N ALA A 145 41.04 1.39 -0.72
CA ALA A 145 42.21 1.07 -1.53
C ALA A 145 42.00 -0.15 -2.45
N GLY A 146 41.26 -1.17 -1.98
CA GLY A 146 40.85 -2.31 -2.78
C GLY A 146 39.93 -1.93 -3.93
N GLY A 147 38.91 -1.10 -3.65
CA GLY A 147 38.00 -0.57 -4.66
C GLY A 147 38.68 0.29 -5.73
N ILE A 148 39.60 1.17 -5.32
CA ILE A 148 40.35 2.03 -6.26
C ILE A 148 41.27 1.20 -7.18
N HIS A 149 41.93 0.16 -6.65
CA HIS A 149 42.85 -0.66 -7.46
C HIS A 149 42.13 -1.52 -8.51
N GLN A 150 40.97 -2.10 -8.19
CA GLN A 150 40.13 -2.77 -9.20
C GLN A 150 39.56 -1.75 -10.21
N GLY A 151 39.27 -0.52 -9.77
CA GLY A 151 38.87 0.59 -10.63
C GLY A 151 39.88 0.93 -11.74
N ILE A 152 41.16 0.91 -11.41
CA ILE A 152 42.26 1.30 -12.32
C ILE A 152 42.62 0.20 -13.34
N GLN A 153 42.33 -1.08 -13.06
CA GLN A 153 42.62 -2.20 -13.99
C GLN A 153 41.57 -2.40 -15.12
N GLY A 154 40.66 -1.44 -15.31
CA GLY A 154 39.79 -1.39 -16.50
C GLY A 154 38.51 -2.23 -16.44
N ASN A 155 38.28 -2.96 -15.33
CA ASN A 155 37.05 -3.71 -15.09
C ASN A 155 35.92 -2.88 -14.45
N PHE A 156 36.10 -1.56 -14.33
CA PHE A 156 35.12 -0.56 -13.88
C PHE A 156 34.73 0.39 -15.02
N HIS A 157 34.45 -0.14 -16.21
CA HIS A 157 33.49 0.54 -17.07
C HIS A 157 32.13 0.07 -16.56
N ASP A 158 31.42 0.98 -15.91
CA ASP A 158 30.13 0.78 -15.22
C ASP A 158 30.24 0.30 -13.77
N GLY A 159 29.90 1.18 -12.84
CA GLY A 159 29.84 0.93 -11.39
C GLY A 159 28.73 -0.03 -10.94
N HIS A 160 28.30 -0.95 -11.81
CA HIS A 160 27.10 -1.77 -11.66
C HIS A 160 27.36 -3.24 -11.26
N SER A 161 28.61 -3.72 -11.14
CA SER A 161 28.85 -5.19 -11.09
C SER A 161 29.32 -5.81 -9.76
N LEU A 162 29.64 -5.03 -8.71
CA LEU A 162 30.14 -5.60 -7.44
C LEU A 162 29.10 -5.66 -6.31
N PHE A 163 28.11 -4.77 -6.32
CA PHE A 163 27.01 -4.72 -5.36
C PHE A 163 25.74 -4.35 -6.14
N GLY A 164 25.11 -5.32 -6.80
CA GLY A 164 24.01 -5.07 -7.73
C GLY A 164 22.90 -4.21 -7.13
N ASP A 165 22.35 -3.26 -7.92
CA ASP A 165 21.17 -2.38 -7.77
C ASP A 165 20.71 -1.87 -6.38
N SER A 166 21.42 -2.18 -5.31
CA SER A 166 20.99 -2.00 -3.91
C SER A 166 21.82 -0.96 -3.16
N PHE A 167 22.90 -0.44 -3.76
CA PHE A 167 23.78 0.56 -3.13
C PHE A 167 24.09 1.74 -4.07
N ASN A 168 23.05 2.40 -4.59
CA ASN A 168 23.21 3.73 -5.17
C ASN A 168 23.30 4.79 -4.05
N GLN A 169 23.84 5.98 -4.37
CA GLN A 169 23.91 7.13 -3.45
C GLN A 169 22.54 7.46 -2.83
N GLU A 170 21.47 7.14 -3.54
CA GLU A 170 20.05 7.22 -3.14
C GLU A 170 19.70 6.38 -1.90
N ASN A 171 20.01 5.07 -1.90
CA ASN A 171 19.80 4.21 -0.73
C ASN A 171 20.68 4.64 0.44
N ILE A 172 21.85 5.19 0.12
CA ILE A 172 22.82 5.66 1.11
C ILE A 172 22.34 6.99 1.75
N ASP A 173 21.66 7.87 1.03
CA ASP A 173 21.08 9.11 1.56
C ASP A 173 19.72 8.86 2.24
N GLN A 174 18.93 7.88 1.78
CA GLN A 174 17.74 7.43 2.52
C GLN A 174 18.12 6.67 3.82
N PHE A 175 19.27 6.01 3.85
CA PHE A 175 19.77 5.25 5.01
C PHE A 175 20.65 6.08 5.98
N LEU A 176 21.38 7.09 5.49
CA LEU A 176 22.32 7.91 6.30
C LEU A 176 22.00 9.41 6.32
N GLY A 177 21.09 9.89 5.48
CA GLY A 177 20.68 11.29 5.42
C GLY A 177 19.56 11.61 6.42
N ASP A 178 19.44 12.88 6.77
CA ASP A 178 18.39 13.35 7.67
C ASP A 178 17.09 13.59 6.87
N LYS A 179 15.95 13.22 7.44
CA LYS A 179 14.63 13.45 6.84
C LYS A 179 14.21 14.89 7.08
N HIS A 180 13.89 15.61 6.01
CA HIS A 180 13.30 16.94 6.07
C HIS A 180 11.87 16.90 5.56
N GLU A 181 10.94 17.39 6.37
CA GLU A 181 9.50 17.44 6.06
C GLU A 181 9.06 18.90 5.91
N SER A 182 8.15 19.15 4.97
CA SER A 182 7.51 20.46 4.81
C SER A 182 6.12 20.31 4.21
N ASP A 183 5.18 21.07 4.75
CA ASP A 183 3.81 21.15 4.22
C ASP A 183 3.62 22.40 3.37
N GLN A 184 2.83 22.28 2.31
CA GLN A 184 2.41 23.42 1.49
C GLN A 184 0.92 23.27 1.16
N THR A 185 0.15 24.33 1.37
CA THR A 185 -1.26 24.39 0.99
C THR A 185 -1.47 25.41 -0.14
N LEU A 186 -2.29 25.05 -1.12
CA LEU A 186 -2.66 25.91 -2.23
C LEU A 186 -4.17 25.81 -2.47
N ASP A 187 -4.81 26.97 -2.56
CA ASP A 187 -6.23 27.10 -2.89
C ASP A 187 -6.38 27.67 -4.30
N GLN A 188 -7.15 27.01 -5.15
CA GLN A 188 -7.37 27.42 -6.53
C GLN A 188 -8.86 27.38 -6.87
N ALA A 189 -9.38 28.47 -7.45
CA ALA A 189 -10.76 28.50 -7.92
C ALA A 189 -11.00 27.44 -9.01
N PHE A 190 -12.09 26.67 -8.88
CA PHE A 190 -12.43 25.58 -9.78
C PHE A 190 -13.87 25.69 -10.26
N ALA A 191 -14.08 25.51 -11.57
CA ALA A 191 -15.45 25.42 -12.07
C ALA A 191 -15.98 24.06 -11.64
N GLY A 192 -17.14 23.97 -10.98
CA GLY A 192 -17.60 22.73 -10.32
C GLY A 192 -17.60 21.49 -11.24
N GLU A 193 -17.90 21.66 -12.53
CA GLU A 193 -17.90 20.59 -13.56
C GLU A 193 -16.56 20.46 -14.32
N GLY A 194 -15.48 21.06 -13.82
CA GLY A 194 -14.16 20.99 -14.44
C GLY A 194 -13.54 19.60 -14.32
N THR A 195 -12.46 19.41 -15.08
CA THR A 195 -11.62 18.20 -14.97
C THR A 195 -10.36 18.55 -14.18
N LEU A 196 -10.08 17.80 -13.12
CA LEU A 196 -8.79 17.80 -12.44
C LEU A 196 -7.89 16.75 -13.08
N GLN A 197 -6.68 17.14 -13.49
CA GLN A 197 -5.65 16.22 -13.92
C GLN A 197 -4.47 16.30 -12.95
N VAL A 198 -4.14 15.18 -12.31
CA VAL A 198 -3.04 15.07 -11.35
C VAL A 198 -1.94 14.20 -11.95
N ASP A 199 -0.71 14.68 -11.94
CA ASP A 199 0.49 13.91 -12.28
C ASP A 199 1.43 13.94 -11.07
N ASN A 200 1.51 12.81 -10.38
CA ASN A 200 2.40 12.62 -9.24
C ASN A 200 3.44 11.51 -9.53
N PRO A 201 4.71 11.90 -9.77
CA PRO A 201 5.77 10.93 -10.00
C PRO A 201 6.12 10.07 -8.79
N ARG A 202 6.06 10.62 -7.56
CA ARG A 202 6.44 9.93 -6.32
C ARG A 202 5.66 10.48 -5.12
N GLY A 203 4.96 9.58 -4.43
CA GLY A 203 4.14 9.88 -3.26
C GLY A 203 2.67 9.58 -3.50
N ASP A 204 1.92 9.54 -2.41
CA ASP A 204 0.53 9.10 -2.44
C ASP A 204 -0.40 10.20 -2.97
N VAL A 205 -1.54 9.84 -3.55
CA VAL A 205 -2.53 10.80 -4.05
C VAL A 205 -3.89 10.47 -3.43
N THR A 206 -4.36 11.32 -2.53
CA THR A 206 -5.69 11.25 -1.95
C THR A 206 -6.57 12.36 -2.53
N ILE A 207 -7.69 11.99 -3.15
CA ILE A 207 -8.70 12.92 -3.67
C ILE A 207 -10.01 12.71 -2.92
N SER A 208 -10.59 13.80 -2.39
CA SER A 208 -11.91 13.77 -1.76
C SER A 208 -12.86 14.78 -2.40
N GLY A 209 -14.05 14.30 -2.80
CA GLY A 209 -15.11 15.10 -3.43
C GLY A 209 -15.94 15.93 -2.44
N THR A 210 -15.32 16.51 -1.40
CA THR A 210 -16.03 17.12 -0.27
C THR A 210 -16.04 18.65 -0.26
N SER A 211 -15.41 19.32 -1.24
CA SER A 211 -15.45 20.80 -1.31
C SER A 211 -16.84 21.31 -1.68
N ASP A 212 -17.31 22.29 -0.91
CA ASP A 212 -18.57 23.00 -1.05
C ASP A 212 -18.40 24.48 -1.45
N ASP A 213 -17.16 24.95 -1.53
CA ASP A 213 -16.78 26.35 -1.77
C ASP A 213 -16.40 26.65 -3.24
N ASN A 214 -16.55 25.66 -4.13
CA ASN A 214 -16.13 25.74 -5.53
C ASN A 214 -14.62 26.05 -5.71
N GLN A 215 -13.80 25.67 -4.75
CA GLN A 215 -12.35 25.72 -4.86
C GLN A 215 -11.76 24.31 -4.81
N ILE A 216 -10.52 24.18 -5.26
CA ILE A 216 -9.70 23.02 -4.97
C ILE A 216 -8.72 23.41 -3.88
N HIS A 217 -8.67 22.60 -2.83
CA HIS A 217 -7.65 22.68 -1.80
C HIS A 217 -6.62 21.59 -2.05
N VAL A 218 -5.39 21.98 -2.37
CA VAL A 218 -4.26 21.06 -2.55
C VAL A 218 -3.34 21.21 -1.34
N THR A 219 -3.22 20.15 -0.55
CA THR A 219 -2.20 20.04 0.50
C THR A 219 -1.12 19.08 0.03
N VAL A 220 0.13 19.52 0.10
CA VAL A 220 1.30 18.74 -0.30
C VAL A 220 2.17 18.52 0.92
N HIS A 221 2.37 17.26 1.31
CA HIS A 221 3.34 16.86 2.31
C HIS A 221 4.63 16.41 1.61
N LYS A 222 5.69 17.20 1.73
CA LYS A 222 6.97 16.94 1.06
C LYS A 222 7.92 16.26 2.02
N GLU A 223 8.54 15.18 1.57
CA GLU A 223 9.64 14.54 2.27
C GLU A 223 10.88 14.55 1.39
N VAL A 224 11.98 15.09 1.92
CA VAL A 224 13.27 15.16 1.23
C VAL A 224 14.34 14.54 2.13
N TYR A 225 15.09 13.60 1.56
CA TYR A 225 16.24 12.99 2.21
C TYR A 225 17.51 13.65 1.68
N SER A 226 18.28 14.29 2.57
CA SER A 226 19.58 14.87 2.23
C SER A 226 20.47 14.94 3.46
N ARG A 227 21.78 15.06 3.25
CA ARG A 227 22.78 15.26 4.33
C ARG A 227 23.07 16.72 4.62
N SER A 228 22.49 17.63 3.83
CA SER A 228 22.70 19.06 3.94
C SER A 228 21.37 19.78 3.97
N ASP A 229 21.14 20.54 5.04
CA ASP A 229 19.93 21.37 5.21
C ASP A 229 19.70 22.31 4.02
N SER A 230 20.77 22.84 3.42
CA SER A 230 20.65 23.75 2.26
C SER A 230 20.22 23.02 0.99
N ASP A 231 20.68 21.78 0.81
CA ASP A 231 20.27 20.95 -0.33
C ASP A 231 18.82 20.46 -0.15
N ALA A 232 18.45 20.07 1.07
CA ALA A 232 17.06 19.73 1.42
C ALA A 232 16.10 20.90 1.16
N ALA A 233 16.47 22.13 1.55
CA ALA A 233 15.68 23.32 1.30
C ALA A 233 15.51 23.59 -0.20
N ASN A 234 16.60 23.54 -0.98
CA ASN A 234 16.56 23.74 -2.42
C ASN A 234 15.67 22.69 -3.12
N LYS A 235 15.76 21.43 -2.71
CA LYS A 235 14.92 20.34 -3.24
C LYS A 235 13.45 20.51 -2.83
N SER A 236 13.16 20.94 -1.60
CA SER A 236 11.80 21.20 -1.14
C SER A 236 11.14 22.35 -1.90
N GLU A 237 11.89 23.42 -2.20
CA GLU A 237 11.42 24.52 -3.04
C GLU A 237 11.11 24.04 -4.48
N GLN A 238 11.99 23.21 -5.04
CA GLN A 238 11.79 22.63 -6.37
C GLN A 238 10.60 21.66 -6.42
N LEU A 239 10.30 20.91 -5.35
CA LEU A 239 9.18 19.97 -5.25
C LEU A 239 7.80 20.65 -5.10
N SER A 240 7.70 21.95 -5.38
CA SER A 240 6.43 22.67 -5.30
C SER A 240 5.51 22.29 -6.47
N PRO A 241 4.22 22.03 -6.22
CA PRO A 241 3.27 21.67 -7.27
C PRO A 241 3.08 22.86 -8.23
N LYS A 242 3.06 22.57 -9.53
CA LYS A 242 2.67 23.54 -10.56
C LYS A 242 1.20 23.33 -10.87
N ILE A 243 0.41 24.39 -10.69
CA ILE A 243 -1.03 24.38 -10.98
C ILE A 243 -1.27 25.25 -12.21
N ASP A 244 -1.57 24.62 -13.34
CA ASP A 244 -1.86 25.30 -14.60
C ASP A 244 -3.33 25.10 -14.96
N ARG A 245 -4.02 26.21 -15.29
CA ARG A 245 -5.42 26.16 -15.73
C ARG A 245 -5.51 26.34 -17.24
N SER A 246 -6.00 25.30 -17.92
CA SER A 246 -6.30 25.33 -19.35
C SER A 246 -7.81 25.18 -19.56
N GLY A 247 -8.52 26.31 -19.63
CA GLY A 247 -9.98 26.34 -19.81
C GLY A 247 -10.74 25.73 -18.62
N SER A 248 -11.35 24.56 -18.83
CA SER A 248 -12.07 23.77 -17.82
C SER A 248 -11.20 22.70 -17.15
N VAL A 249 -9.97 22.51 -17.60
CA VAL A 249 -9.03 21.53 -17.04
C VAL A 249 -8.03 22.24 -16.12
N THR A 250 -7.85 21.69 -14.93
CA THR A 250 -6.84 22.13 -13.95
C THR A 250 -5.79 21.03 -13.84
N HIS A 251 -4.56 21.33 -14.25
CA HIS A 251 -3.43 20.42 -14.17
C HIS A 251 -2.67 20.68 -12.87
N VAL A 252 -2.45 19.65 -12.07
CA VAL A 252 -1.61 19.66 -10.88
C VAL A 252 -0.45 18.71 -11.14
N THR A 253 0.74 19.26 -11.38
CA THR A 253 1.94 18.48 -11.73
C THR A 253 3.04 18.71 -10.71
N LEU A 254 3.58 17.62 -10.19
CA LEU A 254 4.78 17.62 -9.36
C LEU A 254 6.01 17.29 -10.21
N PRO A 255 7.16 17.94 -9.99
CA PRO A 255 8.40 17.55 -10.63
C PRO A 255 8.95 16.25 -10.02
N ALA A 256 9.48 15.38 -10.86
CA ALA A 256 10.23 14.21 -10.40
C ALA A 256 11.60 14.65 -9.90
N LEU A 257 11.90 14.39 -8.62
CA LEU A 257 13.18 14.71 -7.99
C LEU A 257 13.72 13.51 -7.23
N ASP A 258 15.02 13.30 -7.29
CA ASP A 258 15.68 12.18 -6.62
C ASP A 258 15.91 12.43 -5.12
N GLY A 259 15.58 11.42 -4.32
CA GLY A 259 15.58 11.50 -2.86
C GLY A 259 14.45 12.38 -2.28
N ALA A 260 13.44 12.71 -3.09
CA ALA A 260 12.28 13.48 -2.66
C ALA A 260 10.97 12.77 -3.06
N ARG A 261 9.95 12.85 -2.19
CA ARG A 261 8.58 12.40 -2.47
C ARG A 261 7.58 13.43 -1.96
N ALA A 262 6.41 13.48 -2.59
CA ALA A 262 5.36 14.42 -2.20
C ALA A 262 4.01 13.72 -2.16
N ASP A 263 3.41 13.67 -0.98
CA ASP A 263 2.07 13.13 -0.80
C ASP A 263 1.05 14.25 -1.02
N LEU A 264 0.07 14.00 -1.87
CA LEU A 264 -0.97 14.94 -2.26
C LEU A 264 -2.28 14.60 -1.58
N VAL A 265 -2.86 15.59 -0.90
CA VAL A 265 -4.25 15.54 -0.41
C VAL A 265 -5.02 16.66 -1.09
N ILE A 266 -5.91 16.28 -2.01
CA ILE A 266 -6.68 17.19 -2.84
C ILE A 266 -8.16 17.09 -2.46
N THR A 267 -8.76 18.22 -2.13
CA THR A 267 -10.21 18.33 -1.94
C THR A 267 -10.81 19.03 -3.14
N VAL A 268 -11.75 18.36 -3.81
CA VAL A 268 -12.42 18.85 -5.03
C VAL A 268 -13.93 18.91 -4.83
N PRO A 269 -14.67 19.71 -5.61
CA PRO A 269 -16.12 19.65 -5.61
C PRO A 269 -16.62 18.29 -6.07
N SER A 270 -17.68 17.77 -5.44
CA SER A 270 -18.16 16.40 -5.72
C SER A 270 -18.49 16.14 -7.20
N VAL A 271 -18.88 17.13 -7.99
CA VAL A 271 -19.26 16.96 -9.41
C VAL A 271 -18.09 16.98 -10.38
N SER A 272 -16.84 17.07 -9.88
CA SER A 272 -15.64 17.11 -10.70
C SER A 272 -15.33 15.77 -11.37
N SER A 273 -14.73 15.82 -12.55
CA SER A 273 -14.07 14.68 -13.18
C SER A 273 -12.59 14.67 -12.82
N ASN A 274 -12.02 13.51 -12.53
CA ASN A 274 -10.65 13.39 -12.02
C ASN A 274 -9.85 12.40 -12.87
N THR A 275 -8.70 12.84 -13.37
CA THR A 275 -7.72 12.02 -14.07
C THR A 275 -6.43 12.01 -13.24
N VAL A 276 -6.00 10.84 -12.78
CA VAL A 276 -4.80 10.70 -11.95
C VAL A 276 -3.79 9.82 -12.65
N VAL A 277 -2.57 10.31 -12.77
CA VAL A 277 -1.39 9.54 -13.19
C VAL A 277 -0.45 9.47 -11.99
N ALA A 278 -0.31 8.27 -11.42
CA ALA A 278 0.58 8.02 -10.29
C ALA A 278 1.66 7.02 -10.72
N ASN A 279 2.93 7.43 -10.63
CA ASN A 279 4.03 6.55 -11.02
C ASN A 279 4.47 5.62 -9.88
N HIS A 280 4.60 6.17 -8.68
CA HIS A 280 4.97 5.46 -7.45
C HIS A 280 4.23 6.06 -6.26
N GLY A 281 3.20 5.37 -5.78
CA GLY A 281 2.43 5.76 -4.59
C GLY A 281 0.99 5.32 -4.70
N ASP A 282 0.31 5.27 -3.57
CA ASP A 282 -1.06 4.77 -3.51
C ASP A 282 -2.05 5.85 -3.94
N VAL A 283 -3.13 5.46 -4.62
CA VAL A 283 -4.17 6.37 -5.10
C VAL A 283 -5.47 6.08 -4.38
N LYS A 284 -5.95 7.05 -3.61
CA LYS A 284 -7.24 6.99 -2.93
C LYS A 284 -8.20 8.04 -3.48
N VAL A 285 -9.36 7.64 -3.99
CA VAL A 285 -10.40 8.58 -4.45
C VAL A 285 -11.71 8.29 -3.74
N SER A 286 -12.32 9.34 -3.18
CA SER A 286 -13.54 9.20 -2.37
C SER A 286 -14.58 10.29 -2.66
N GLY A 287 -15.86 9.91 -2.68
CA GLY A 287 -17.00 10.84 -2.66
C GLY A 287 -17.17 11.68 -3.93
N VAL A 288 -16.76 11.17 -5.08
CA VAL A 288 -16.82 11.87 -6.37
C VAL A 288 -18.03 11.41 -7.19
N ARG A 289 -18.76 12.36 -7.76
CA ARG A 289 -19.91 12.14 -8.66
C ARG A 289 -19.53 12.14 -10.14
N GLY A 290 -18.47 12.85 -10.54
CA GLY A 290 -17.94 12.83 -11.90
C GLY A 290 -17.15 11.56 -12.24
N SER A 291 -16.61 11.49 -13.46
CA SER A 291 -15.83 10.33 -13.92
C SER A 291 -14.43 10.31 -13.30
N VAL A 292 -13.91 9.12 -13.00
CA VAL A 292 -12.57 8.91 -12.43
C VAL A 292 -11.76 8.05 -13.39
N ASN A 293 -10.63 8.57 -13.88
CA ASN A 293 -9.67 7.86 -14.71
C ASN A 293 -8.34 7.78 -13.97
N ILE A 294 -7.80 6.58 -13.76
CA ILE A 294 -6.57 6.39 -13.00
C ILE A 294 -5.60 5.55 -13.82
N THR A 295 -4.36 6.02 -13.93
CA THR A 295 -3.22 5.24 -14.41
C THR A 295 -2.24 5.10 -13.26
N ALA A 296 -2.17 3.90 -12.68
CA ALA A 296 -1.28 3.58 -11.58
C ALA A 296 -0.17 2.65 -12.07
N ASN A 297 1.07 3.16 -12.11
CA ASN A 297 2.21 2.35 -12.53
C ASN A 297 2.76 1.52 -11.37
N HIS A 298 2.78 2.06 -10.15
CA HIS A 298 3.09 1.34 -8.91
C HIS A 298 2.29 1.95 -7.75
N GLY A 299 1.90 1.12 -6.79
CA GLY A 299 1.05 1.49 -5.65
C GLY A 299 -0.38 0.95 -5.79
N ASP A 300 -1.10 0.92 -4.68
CA ASP A 300 -2.46 0.38 -4.60
C ASP A 300 -3.49 1.45 -4.97
N VAL A 301 -4.66 1.00 -5.44
CA VAL A 301 -5.75 1.91 -5.84
C VAL A 301 -7.00 1.60 -5.02
N GLU A 302 -7.45 2.58 -4.24
CA GLU A 302 -8.67 2.49 -3.42
C GLU A 302 -9.72 3.53 -3.87
N LEU A 303 -10.86 3.05 -4.32
CA LEU A 303 -11.98 3.88 -4.76
C LEU A 303 -13.19 3.67 -3.85
N SER A 304 -13.82 4.76 -3.44
CA SER A 304 -14.97 4.71 -2.54
C SER A 304 -16.04 5.74 -2.89
N ALA A 305 -17.31 5.34 -2.81
CA ALA A 305 -18.46 6.25 -2.97
C ALA A 305 -18.41 7.06 -4.29
N ILE A 306 -18.19 6.36 -5.41
CA ILE A 306 -18.08 6.99 -6.74
C ILE A 306 -19.40 6.84 -7.50
N THR A 307 -19.99 7.96 -7.94
CA THR A 307 -21.24 7.90 -8.72
C THR A 307 -20.98 7.81 -10.23
N GLY A 308 -19.92 8.44 -10.73
CA GLY A 308 -19.56 8.45 -12.15
C GLY A 308 -18.89 7.16 -12.62
N SER A 309 -18.47 7.14 -13.88
CA SER A 309 -17.71 6.02 -14.47
C SER A 309 -16.29 5.96 -13.95
N VAL A 310 -15.79 4.75 -13.69
CA VAL A 310 -14.42 4.47 -13.26
C VAL A 310 -13.69 3.73 -14.36
N THR A 311 -12.56 4.28 -14.81
CA THR A 311 -11.59 3.57 -15.65
C THR A 311 -10.26 3.54 -14.93
N THR A 312 -9.70 2.37 -14.69
CA THR A 312 -8.41 2.22 -14.02
C THR A 312 -7.49 1.34 -14.83
N HIS A 313 -6.27 1.80 -15.04
CA HIS A 313 -5.20 1.05 -15.70
C HIS A 313 -4.05 0.82 -14.71
N ILE A 314 -3.73 -0.45 -14.44
CA ILE A 314 -2.67 -0.86 -13.51
C ILE A 314 -1.58 -1.59 -14.28
N GLN A 315 -0.31 -1.20 -14.06
CA GLN A 315 0.83 -1.76 -14.81
C GLN A 315 1.80 -2.60 -13.96
N ASN A 316 1.53 -2.77 -12.67
CA ASN A 316 2.41 -3.45 -11.73
C ASN A 316 1.73 -4.66 -11.07
N THR A 317 2.43 -5.79 -11.06
CA THR A 317 1.98 -7.06 -10.47
C THR A 317 1.77 -7.03 -8.96
N GLY A 318 2.42 -6.11 -8.25
CA GLY A 318 2.32 -6.00 -6.79
C GLY A 318 1.25 -5.02 -6.30
N SER A 319 0.49 -4.41 -7.22
CA SER A 319 -0.52 -3.40 -6.90
C SER A 319 -1.90 -4.04 -6.76
N ASP A 320 -2.57 -3.76 -5.66
CA ASP A 320 -3.93 -4.22 -5.38
C ASP A 320 -4.96 -3.14 -5.78
N PHE A 321 -6.14 -3.60 -6.21
CA PHE A 321 -7.25 -2.73 -6.58
C PHE A 321 -8.44 -2.97 -5.67
N ALA A 322 -8.94 -1.91 -5.04
CA ALA A 322 -10.13 -1.96 -4.20
C ALA A 322 -11.15 -0.90 -4.64
N ALA A 323 -12.40 -1.31 -4.89
CA ALA A 323 -13.49 -0.40 -5.20
C ALA A 323 -14.74 -0.73 -4.38
N HIS A 324 -15.26 0.27 -3.68
CA HIS A 324 -16.37 0.13 -2.76
C HIS A 324 -17.47 1.14 -3.08
N SER A 325 -18.73 0.70 -3.11
CA SER A 325 -19.90 1.57 -3.31
C SER A 325 -19.80 2.43 -4.58
N VAL A 326 -19.68 1.78 -5.75
CA VAL A 326 -19.62 2.48 -7.04
C VAL A 326 -20.95 2.33 -7.78
N THR A 327 -21.53 3.46 -8.20
CA THR A 327 -22.82 3.45 -8.91
C THR A 327 -22.64 3.35 -10.42
N GLY A 328 -21.61 3.97 -10.98
CA GLY A 328 -21.30 3.95 -12.41
C GLY A 328 -20.62 2.66 -12.87
N PRO A 329 -20.34 2.54 -14.18
CA PRO A 329 -19.58 1.41 -14.73
C PRO A 329 -18.12 1.43 -14.23
N VAL A 330 -17.55 0.24 -13.99
CA VAL A 330 -16.16 0.06 -13.56
C VAL A 330 -15.41 -0.75 -14.62
N THR A 331 -14.36 -0.16 -15.18
CA THR A 331 -13.44 -0.84 -16.10
C THR A 331 -12.05 -0.86 -15.47
N LEU A 332 -11.53 -2.06 -15.24
CA LEU A 332 -10.18 -2.29 -14.71
C LEU A 332 -9.36 -3.02 -15.77
N GLU A 333 -8.24 -2.43 -16.18
CA GLU A 333 -7.36 -2.97 -17.21
C GLU A 333 -5.91 -3.10 -16.74
N GLY A 334 -5.21 -4.12 -17.24
CA GLY A 334 -3.75 -4.22 -17.14
C GLY A 334 -3.26 -5.45 -16.40
N ARG A 335 -2.37 -5.28 -15.42
CA ARG A 335 -1.75 -6.39 -14.68
C ARG A 335 -1.55 -5.98 -13.23
N GLY A 336 -2.02 -6.80 -12.29
CA GLY A 336 -2.08 -6.47 -10.87
C GLY A 336 -1.95 -7.66 -9.91
N GLY A 337 -2.05 -7.36 -8.63
CA GLY A 337 -2.13 -8.31 -7.52
C GLY A 337 -3.58 -8.75 -7.31
N GLY A 338 -4.13 -8.41 -6.15
CA GLY A 338 -5.49 -8.71 -5.73
C GLY A 338 -6.53 -7.69 -6.19
N ILE A 339 -7.78 -8.13 -6.23
CA ILE A 339 -8.94 -7.30 -6.57
C ILE A 339 -9.99 -7.46 -5.48
N THR A 340 -10.46 -6.34 -4.93
CA THR A 340 -11.57 -6.29 -3.99
C THR A 340 -12.67 -5.38 -4.54
N LEU A 341 -13.83 -5.92 -4.86
CA LEU A 341 -14.98 -5.15 -5.33
C LEU A 341 -16.16 -5.37 -4.40
N SER A 342 -16.79 -4.29 -3.94
CA SER A 342 -17.98 -4.39 -3.10
C SER A 342 -19.02 -3.32 -3.48
N ASP A 343 -20.30 -3.72 -3.44
CA ASP A 343 -21.44 -2.84 -3.65
C ASP A 343 -21.37 -2.03 -4.95
N ILE A 344 -21.25 -2.72 -6.08
CA ILE A 344 -21.18 -2.08 -7.40
C ILE A 344 -22.53 -2.17 -8.10
N ASN A 345 -23.13 -1.03 -8.44
CA ASN A 345 -24.43 -0.99 -9.12
C ASN A 345 -24.31 -1.01 -10.64
N GLY A 346 -23.20 -0.50 -11.18
CA GLY A 346 -22.94 -0.47 -12.61
C GLY A 346 -22.27 -1.76 -13.13
N PRO A 347 -22.16 -1.93 -14.45
CA PRO A 347 -21.47 -3.08 -15.02
C PRO A 347 -19.97 -3.02 -14.71
N VAL A 348 -19.38 -4.18 -14.49
CA VAL A 348 -17.96 -4.34 -14.17
C VAL A 348 -17.26 -5.12 -15.28
N SER A 349 -16.14 -4.59 -15.77
CA SER A 349 -15.28 -5.26 -16.73
C SER A 349 -13.84 -5.25 -16.23
N VAL A 350 -13.33 -6.42 -15.86
CA VAL A 350 -11.93 -6.63 -15.49
C VAL A 350 -11.24 -7.37 -16.63
N GLN A 351 -10.22 -6.75 -17.20
CA GLN A 351 -9.48 -7.29 -18.35
C GLN A 351 -7.98 -7.21 -18.09
N GLY A 352 -7.30 -8.35 -18.00
CA GLY A 352 -5.88 -8.34 -17.71
C GLY A 352 -5.39 -9.58 -16.98
N ASP A 353 -4.18 -9.51 -16.44
CA ASP A 353 -3.62 -10.59 -15.65
C ASP A 353 -3.47 -10.17 -14.19
N PHE A 354 -4.33 -10.72 -13.34
CA PHE A 354 -4.33 -10.49 -11.89
C PHE A 354 -3.90 -11.79 -11.20
N PHE A 355 -2.85 -11.71 -10.38
CA PHE A 355 -2.19 -12.89 -9.80
C PHE A 355 -2.59 -13.15 -8.34
N GLY A 356 -3.10 -12.14 -7.65
CA GLY A 356 -3.60 -12.26 -6.28
C GLY A 356 -5.01 -12.84 -6.21
N GLU A 357 -5.60 -12.72 -5.02
CA GLU A 357 -6.99 -13.12 -4.76
C GLU A 357 -7.96 -12.08 -5.33
N THR A 358 -9.03 -12.55 -5.98
CA THR A 358 -10.13 -11.69 -6.41
C THR A 358 -11.32 -11.96 -5.50
N HIS A 359 -11.71 -10.97 -4.71
CA HIS A 359 -12.90 -10.98 -3.88
C HIS A 359 -13.91 -9.97 -4.43
N VAL A 360 -15.13 -10.43 -4.70
CA VAL A 360 -16.20 -9.62 -5.27
C VAL A 360 -17.48 -9.88 -4.49
N GLU A 361 -18.13 -8.81 -4.04
CA GLU A 361 -19.36 -8.88 -3.27
C GLU A 361 -20.39 -7.92 -3.87
N HIS A 362 -21.65 -8.37 -3.99
CA HIS A 362 -22.79 -7.52 -4.37
C HIS A 362 -22.58 -6.69 -5.65
N ILE A 363 -22.67 -7.33 -6.82
CA ILE A 363 -22.65 -6.66 -8.13
C ILE A 363 -24.05 -6.71 -8.74
N ARG A 364 -24.73 -5.55 -8.85
CA ARG A 364 -26.13 -5.48 -9.31
C ARG A 364 -26.31 -5.54 -10.83
N ALA A 365 -25.23 -5.48 -11.59
CA ALA A 365 -25.23 -5.50 -13.06
C ALA A 365 -24.24 -6.55 -13.61
N ALA A 366 -24.09 -6.57 -14.94
CA ALA A 366 -23.23 -7.54 -15.61
C ALA A 366 -21.77 -7.42 -15.13
N PHE A 367 -21.18 -8.56 -14.77
CA PHE A 367 -19.79 -8.68 -14.38
C PHE A 367 -19.06 -9.55 -15.41
N ARG A 368 -17.93 -9.04 -15.92
CA ARG A 368 -17.03 -9.74 -16.84
C ARG A 368 -15.63 -9.71 -16.28
N PHE A 369 -15.04 -10.88 -16.11
CA PHE A 369 -13.69 -11.06 -15.63
C PHE A 369 -12.94 -11.91 -16.64
N HIS A 370 -12.05 -11.28 -17.39
CA HIS A 370 -11.29 -11.94 -18.42
C HIS A 370 -9.79 -11.84 -18.14
N THR A 371 -9.20 -13.00 -17.91
CA THR A 371 -7.76 -13.18 -17.68
C THR A 371 -7.21 -14.29 -18.56
N SER A 372 -5.88 -14.40 -18.66
CA SER A 372 -5.26 -15.52 -19.40
C SER A 372 -5.61 -16.92 -18.85
N ARG A 373 -6.05 -17.00 -17.58
CA ARG A 373 -6.32 -18.25 -16.83
C ARG A 373 -7.80 -18.55 -16.64
N THR A 374 -8.64 -17.53 -16.63
CA THR A 374 -10.06 -17.63 -16.28
C THR A 374 -10.86 -16.56 -17.02
N ASP A 375 -11.91 -16.98 -17.71
CA ASP A 375 -12.95 -16.11 -18.26
C ASP A 375 -14.24 -16.42 -17.50
N PHE A 376 -14.78 -15.42 -16.81
CA PHE A 376 -15.98 -15.55 -16.01
C PHE A 376 -16.93 -14.39 -16.28
N GLN A 377 -18.17 -14.72 -16.61
CA GLN A 377 -19.21 -13.77 -16.94
C GLN A 377 -20.50 -14.15 -16.21
N LEU A 378 -21.17 -13.16 -15.64
CA LEU A 378 -22.44 -13.33 -14.95
C LEU A 378 -23.29 -12.06 -15.10
N ALA A 379 -24.61 -12.21 -15.01
CA ALA A 379 -25.52 -11.08 -15.16
C ALA A 379 -25.68 -10.27 -13.88
N ARG A 380 -25.62 -10.95 -12.72
CA ARG A 380 -25.66 -10.33 -11.40
C ARG A 380 -25.07 -11.25 -10.33
N LEU A 381 -24.38 -10.69 -9.34
CA LEU A 381 -23.86 -11.40 -8.16
C LEU A 381 -24.55 -10.80 -6.93
N ASP A 382 -25.45 -11.57 -6.31
CA ASP A 382 -26.17 -11.13 -5.10
C ASP A 382 -25.46 -11.55 -3.80
N GLY A 383 -24.52 -12.50 -3.87
CA GLY A 383 -23.65 -12.92 -2.76
C GLY A 383 -22.20 -12.51 -2.99
N GLN A 384 -21.29 -13.46 -2.81
CA GLN A 384 -19.85 -13.29 -2.91
C GLN A 384 -19.25 -14.22 -3.98
N LEU A 385 -18.13 -13.77 -4.56
CA LEU A 385 -17.26 -14.52 -5.46
C LEU A 385 -15.83 -14.38 -4.95
N ASP A 386 -15.19 -15.52 -4.71
CA ASP A 386 -13.77 -15.61 -4.40
C ASP A 386 -13.06 -16.43 -5.47
N ILE A 387 -12.01 -15.86 -6.03
CA ILE A 387 -11.10 -16.54 -6.93
C ILE A 387 -9.73 -16.54 -6.27
N SER A 388 -9.32 -17.70 -5.77
CA SER A 388 -8.02 -17.85 -5.11
C SER A 388 -6.88 -17.97 -6.14
N SER A 389 -5.66 -17.67 -5.69
CA SER A 389 -4.43 -18.04 -6.39
C SER A 389 -4.27 -19.56 -6.51
N ASP A 390 -4.83 -20.31 -5.55
CA ASP A 390 -4.55 -21.73 -5.30
C ASP A 390 -5.55 -22.66 -6.02
N GLU A 391 -5.93 -22.29 -7.24
CA GLU A 391 -6.84 -23.05 -8.11
C GLU A 391 -8.31 -23.13 -7.65
N ASP A 392 -8.69 -22.66 -6.47
CA ASP A 392 -10.09 -22.66 -6.05
C ASP A 392 -10.87 -21.44 -6.60
N LEU A 393 -12.14 -21.68 -6.96
CA LEU A 393 -13.13 -20.66 -7.31
C LEU A 393 -14.44 -21.00 -6.61
N SER A 394 -14.89 -20.12 -5.73
CA SER A 394 -16.17 -20.24 -5.04
C SER A 394 -17.03 -19.03 -5.29
N ALA A 395 -18.32 -19.24 -5.55
CA ALA A 395 -19.27 -18.16 -5.61
C ALA A 395 -20.65 -18.61 -5.14
N ASP A 396 -21.38 -17.71 -4.50
CA ASP A 396 -22.73 -17.95 -4.03
C ASP A 396 -23.72 -16.91 -4.59
N GLN A 397 -24.98 -17.33 -4.73
CA GLN A 397 -26.09 -16.46 -5.11
C GLN A 397 -25.87 -15.73 -6.45
N LEU A 398 -25.58 -16.53 -7.46
CA LEU A 398 -25.33 -16.07 -8.82
C LEU A 398 -26.62 -16.01 -9.65
N VAL A 399 -26.73 -14.99 -10.50
CA VAL A 399 -27.82 -14.87 -11.47
C VAL A 399 -27.26 -14.86 -12.88
N GLY A 400 -27.78 -15.78 -13.69
CA GLY A 400 -27.35 -16.02 -15.05
C GLY A 400 -27.89 -15.03 -16.09
N PRO A 401 -27.36 -15.10 -17.33
CA PRO A 401 -26.46 -16.14 -17.82
C PRO A 401 -25.09 -16.14 -17.16
N VAL A 402 -24.63 -17.32 -16.71
CA VAL A 402 -23.29 -17.55 -16.16
C VAL A 402 -22.46 -18.32 -17.19
N VAL A 403 -21.30 -17.79 -17.55
CA VAL A 403 -20.34 -18.45 -18.43
C VAL A 403 -19.00 -18.48 -17.71
N LEU A 404 -18.47 -19.68 -17.47
CA LEU A 404 -17.19 -19.90 -16.80
C LEU A 404 -16.31 -20.80 -17.66
N ASN A 405 -15.15 -20.28 -18.06
CA ASN A 405 -14.15 -21.03 -18.79
C ASN A 405 -12.81 -20.99 -18.03
N THR A 406 -12.38 -22.16 -17.58
CA THR A 406 -11.15 -22.33 -16.80
C THR A 406 -10.40 -23.56 -17.30
N ARG A 407 -9.14 -23.71 -16.86
CA ARG A 407 -8.34 -24.89 -17.18
C ARG A 407 -8.10 -25.78 -15.97
N ASN A 408 -7.66 -25.19 -14.86
CA ASN A 408 -7.24 -25.95 -13.67
C ASN A 408 -7.85 -25.27 -12.46
N ARG A 409 -9.15 -25.46 -12.21
CA ARG A 409 -9.79 -24.90 -11.03
C ARG A 409 -10.79 -25.87 -10.40
N ASN A 410 -10.83 -25.89 -9.07
CA ASN A 410 -11.97 -26.47 -8.35
C ASN A 410 -13.06 -25.42 -8.27
N ILE A 411 -14.22 -25.72 -8.82
CA ILE A 411 -15.31 -24.78 -8.99
C ILE A 411 -16.42 -25.18 -8.03
N THR A 412 -16.80 -24.27 -7.14
CA THR A 412 -17.96 -24.41 -6.26
C THR A 412 -18.91 -23.25 -6.51
N LEU A 413 -20.02 -23.49 -7.21
CA LEU A 413 -21.05 -22.49 -7.45
C LEU A 413 -22.31 -22.86 -6.65
N ASP A 414 -22.61 -22.08 -5.62
CA ASP A 414 -23.78 -22.28 -4.80
C ASP A 414 -24.95 -21.39 -5.24
N ARG A 415 -26.14 -21.98 -5.29
CA ARG A 415 -27.41 -21.32 -5.61
C ARG A 415 -27.36 -20.44 -6.87
N VAL A 416 -27.14 -21.06 -8.04
CA VAL A 416 -27.14 -20.36 -9.34
C VAL A 416 -28.54 -20.36 -9.95
N ALA A 417 -29.12 -19.19 -10.20
CA ALA A 417 -30.40 -19.05 -10.88
C ALA A 417 -30.20 -18.66 -12.35
N GLY A 418 -30.91 -19.32 -13.29
CA GLY A 418 -30.80 -19.06 -14.73
C GLY A 418 -29.83 -19.98 -15.47
N ASP A 419 -29.37 -19.55 -16.65
CA ASP A 419 -28.54 -20.35 -17.54
C ASP A 419 -27.07 -20.42 -17.07
N VAL A 420 -26.44 -21.58 -17.20
CA VAL A 420 -25.08 -21.86 -16.77
C VAL A 420 -24.32 -22.64 -17.84
N THR A 421 -23.15 -22.15 -18.24
CA THR A 421 -22.20 -22.87 -19.08
C THR A 421 -20.83 -22.88 -18.42
N ILE A 422 -20.34 -24.08 -18.09
CA ILE A 422 -19.04 -24.28 -17.46
C ILE A 422 -18.19 -25.15 -18.38
N THR A 423 -17.00 -24.67 -18.71
CA THR A 423 -15.96 -25.45 -19.38
C THR A 423 -14.73 -25.45 -18.50
N ASN A 424 -14.35 -26.63 -18.02
CA ASN A 424 -13.17 -26.85 -17.22
C ASN A 424 -12.36 -28.03 -17.78
N LYS A 425 -11.07 -28.11 -17.45
CA LYS A 425 -10.24 -29.24 -17.86
C LYS A 425 -9.82 -30.10 -16.68
N ASN A 426 -9.43 -29.49 -15.57
CA ASN A 426 -8.99 -30.18 -14.36
C ASN A 426 -9.64 -29.54 -13.14
N GLY A 427 -9.95 -30.37 -12.14
CA GLY A 427 -10.55 -29.95 -10.88
C GLY A 427 -12.03 -30.30 -10.79
N LYS A 428 -12.53 -30.37 -9.56
CA LYS A 428 -13.93 -30.71 -9.28
C LYS A 428 -14.86 -29.57 -9.71
N VAL A 429 -16.05 -29.91 -10.18
CA VAL A 429 -17.14 -28.95 -10.39
C VAL A 429 -18.31 -29.33 -9.48
N ASP A 430 -18.61 -28.48 -8.50
CA ASP A 430 -19.78 -28.58 -7.64
C ASP A 430 -20.73 -27.42 -7.98
N LEU A 431 -21.88 -27.74 -8.55
CA LEU A 431 -22.87 -26.77 -8.98
C LEU A 431 -24.20 -27.04 -8.27
N THR A 432 -24.71 -26.04 -7.57
CA THR A 432 -26.04 -26.08 -6.95
C THR A 432 -26.96 -25.08 -7.65
N GLY A 433 -27.96 -25.59 -8.37
CA GLY A 433 -28.94 -24.75 -9.07
C GLY A 433 -29.99 -24.18 -8.11
N ALA A 434 -30.43 -22.95 -8.33
CA ALA A 434 -31.52 -22.32 -7.61
C ALA A 434 -32.71 -22.03 -8.56
N PRO A 435 -33.96 -22.01 -8.06
CA PRO A 435 -35.10 -21.60 -8.89
C PRO A 435 -35.03 -20.12 -9.30
N PRO A 436 -35.36 -19.76 -10.56
CA PRO A 436 -35.68 -20.64 -11.68
C PRO A 436 -34.44 -21.32 -12.29
N LEU A 437 -34.54 -22.63 -12.53
CA LEU A 437 -33.49 -23.39 -13.19
C LEU A 437 -33.48 -23.07 -14.70
N GLY A 438 -32.35 -22.61 -15.23
CA GLY A 438 -32.12 -22.43 -16.66
C GLY A 438 -31.42 -23.62 -17.30
N ASN A 439 -30.94 -23.43 -18.53
CA ASN A 439 -30.14 -24.45 -19.21
C ASN A 439 -28.77 -24.58 -18.53
N VAL A 440 -28.33 -25.81 -18.26
CA VAL A 440 -27.05 -26.10 -17.62
C VAL A 440 -26.21 -26.94 -18.57
N SER A 441 -25.04 -26.45 -18.94
CA SER A 441 -24.05 -27.19 -19.73
C SER A 441 -22.72 -27.22 -18.98
N VAL A 442 -22.30 -28.40 -18.54
CA VAL A 442 -21.01 -28.60 -17.87
C VAL A 442 -20.15 -29.54 -18.70
N GLU A 443 -19.02 -29.03 -19.15
CA GLU A 443 -17.99 -29.81 -19.82
C GLU A 443 -16.75 -29.81 -18.92
N ASN A 444 -16.40 -30.98 -18.41
CA ASN A 444 -15.16 -31.20 -17.67
C ASN A 444 -14.36 -32.32 -18.34
N ARG A 445 -13.05 -32.38 -18.11
CA ARG A 445 -12.23 -33.49 -18.63
C ARG A 445 -11.80 -34.43 -17.50
N ASN A 446 -11.10 -33.86 -16.51
CA ASN A 446 -10.47 -34.59 -15.42
C ASN A 446 -10.94 -34.02 -14.08
N GLY A 447 -12.12 -34.43 -13.64
CA GLY A 447 -12.67 -34.03 -12.35
C GLY A 447 -14.12 -34.45 -12.18
N GLU A 448 -14.48 -34.76 -10.95
CA GLU A 448 -15.85 -35.10 -10.55
C GLU A 448 -16.78 -33.91 -10.86
N VAL A 449 -17.97 -34.22 -11.36
CA VAL A 449 -19.04 -33.23 -11.56
C VAL A 449 -20.20 -33.59 -10.65
N THR A 450 -20.44 -32.77 -9.62
CA THR A 450 -21.65 -32.83 -8.80
C THR A 450 -22.60 -31.72 -9.25
N LEU A 451 -23.81 -32.10 -9.65
CA LEU A 451 -24.90 -31.18 -9.91
C LEU A 451 -26.04 -31.43 -8.94
N THR A 452 -26.34 -30.45 -8.09
CA THR A 452 -27.50 -30.47 -7.20
C THR A 452 -28.62 -29.66 -7.82
N VAL A 453 -29.77 -30.29 -8.04
CA VAL A 453 -30.94 -29.68 -8.68
C VAL A 453 -32.08 -29.51 -7.66
N PRO A 454 -32.85 -28.40 -7.70
CA PRO A 454 -34.03 -28.23 -6.86
C PRO A 454 -35.07 -29.34 -7.10
N ASP A 455 -35.66 -29.84 -6.01
CA ASP A 455 -36.68 -30.90 -6.00
C ASP A 455 -37.92 -30.63 -6.87
N GLN A 456 -38.31 -29.36 -7.03
CA GLN A 456 -39.46 -28.94 -7.83
C GLN A 456 -39.13 -28.61 -9.29
N ALA A 457 -37.86 -28.69 -9.71
CA ALA A 457 -37.46 -28.32 -11.07
C ALA A 457 -37.76 -29.44 -12.08
N GLY A 458 -38.26 -29.05 -13.26
CA GLY A 458 -38.47 -29.97 -14.38
C GLY A 458 -37.43 -29.77 -15.48
N PHE A 459 -36.75 -30.83 -15.90
CA PHE A 459 -35.63 -30.76 -16.82
C PHE A 459 -35.46 -32.03 -17.65
N ASN A 460 -34.85 -31.87 -18.82
CA ASN A 460 -34.29 -32.96 -19.61
C ASN A 460 -32.80 -33.07 -19.30
N VAL A 461 -32.29 -34.27 -19.02
CA VAL A 461 -30.89 -34.50 -18.71
C VAL A 461 -30.25 -35.45 -19.72
N THR A 462 -29.04 -35.06 -20.15
CA THR A 462 -28.09 -35.91 -20.85
C THR A 462 -26.76 -35.80 -20.11
N ALA A 463 -26.40 -36.81 -19.33
CA ALA A 463 -25.10 -36.88 -18.64
C ALA A 463 -24.29 -38.05 -19.19
N GLU A 464 -22.97 -37.86 -19.35
CA GLU A 464 -22.11 -38.85 -19.97
C GLU A 464 -20.69 -38.80 -19.42
N THR A 465 -20.14 -39.97 -19.10
CA THR A 465 -18.74 -40.17 -18.66
C THR A 465 -18.10 -41.33 -19.41
N THR A 466 -16.77 -41.31 -19.61
CA THR A 466 -16.05 -42.36 -20.37
C THR A 466 -15.29 -43.34 -19.49
N ASP A 467 -14.75 -42.93 -18.34
CA ASP A 467 -14.00 -43.80 -17.42
C ASP A 467 -14.42 -43.56 -15.95
N GLY A 468 -15.69 -43.22 -15.71
CA GLY A 468 -16.25 -42.98 -14.37
C GLY A 468 -17.64 -43.59 -14.17
N ASP A 469 -18.18 -43.43 -12.97
CA ASP A 469 -19.52 -43.85 -12.57
C ASP A 469 -20.53 -42.69 -12.62
N ILE A 470 -21.83 -43.04 -12.71
CA ILE A 470 -22.92 -42.06 -12.65
C ILE A 470 -23.86 -42.41 -11.51
N GLU A 471 -23.95 -41.56 -10.50
CA GLU A 471 -24.94 -41.63 -9.43
C GLU A 471 -26.08 -40.64 -9.71
N ASN A 472 -27.34 -41.07 -9.54
CA ASN A 472 -28.49 -40.21 -9.76
C ASN A 472 -29.62 -40.46 -8.75
N ASP A 473 -30.11 -39.39 -8.11
CA ASP A 473 -31.22 -39.44 -7.14
C ASP A 473 -32.62 -39.49 -7.80
N PHE A 474 -32.67 -39.42 -9.13
CA PHE A 474 -33.88 -39.29 -9.93
C PHE A 474 -34.40 -40.62 -10.50
N ALA A 475 -33.76 -41.74 -10.13
CA ALA A 475 -34.10 -43.10 -10.57
C ALA A 475 -34.20 -43.24 -12.10
N LEU A 476 -33.33 -42.52 -12.82
CA LEU A 476 -33.22 -42.58 -14.27
C LEU A 476 -32.37 -43.79 -14.69
N PRO A 477 -32.70 -44.44 -15.82
CA PRO A 477 -31.95 -45.60 -16.29
C PRO A 477 -30.55 -45.19 -16.77
N VAL A 478 -29.52 -45.86 -16.23
CA VAL A 478 -28.13 -45.70 -16.68
C VAL A 478 -27.86 -46.71 -17.79
N SER A 479 -27.37 -46.22 -18.93
CA SER A 479 -26.93 -47.05 -20.05
C SER A 479 -25.40 -47.14 -20.03
N GLU A 480 -24.88 -48.37 -20.05
CA GLU A 480 -23.45 -48.67 -20.05
C GLU A 480 -23.06 -49.35 -21.37
N ASN A 481 -22.01 -48.83 -22.03
CA ASN A 481 -21.46 -49.40 -23.25
C ASN A 481 -19.92 -49.34 -23.21
N ASN A 482 -19.30 -50.51 -23.01
CA ASN A 482 -17.87 -50.62 -22.70
C ASN A 482 -17.53 -49.75 -21.48
N ASN A 483 -16.60 -48.80 -21.62
CA ASN A 483 -16.24 -47.90 -20.54
C ASN A 483 -17.21 -46.72 -20.41
N ARG A 484 -17.98 -46.39 -21.47
CA ARG A 484 -18.83 -45.20 -21.48
C ARG A 484 -20.15 -45.44 -20.76
N LYS A 485 -20.47 -44.58 -19.81
CA LYS A 485 -21.75 -44.55 -19.09
C LYS A 485 -22.51 -43.30 -19.47
N SER A 486 -23.81 -43.44 -19.66
CA SER A 486 -24.68 -42.32 -20.04
C SER A 486 -26.03 -42.43 -19.38
N ILE A 487 -26.64 -41.29 -19.10
CA ILE A 487 -28.00 -41.17 -18.60
C ILE A 487 -28.75 -40.20 -19.50
N THR A 488 -29.93 -40.61 -19.95
CA THR A 488 -30.83 -39.77 -20.71
C THR A 488 -32.23 -39.92 -20.15
N GLY A 489 -32.91 -38.80 -19.91
CA GLY A 489 -34.24 -38.86 -19.31
C GLY A 489 -34.86 -37.50 -19.08
N ASN A 490 -36.18 -37.52 -18.93
CA ASN A 490 -36.96 -36.35 -18.57
C ASN A 490 -37.45 -36.49 -17.12
N VAL A 491 -37.29 -35.43 -16.34
CA VAL A 491 -37.78 -35.31 -14.96
C VAL A 491 -38.80 -34.18 -14.93
N GLY A 492 -40.05 -34.48 -14.56
CA GLY A 492 -41.12 -33.48 -14.45
C GLY A 492 -41.53 -32.84 -15.79
N LYS A 493 -41.85 -31.55 -15.76
CA LYS A 493 -42.16 -30.74 -16.96
C LYS A 493 -40.87 -30.13 -17.49
N ALA A 494 -40.28 -30.74 -18.53
CA ALA A 494 -39.01 -30.33 -19.15
C ALA A 494 -38.95 -28.82 -19.52
N ALA A 495 -38.52 -27.98 -18.59
CA ALA A 495 -38.38 -26.53 -18.79
C ALA A 495 -36.92 -26.14 -19.04
N ALA A 496 -35.98 -26.91 -18.49
CA ALA A 496 -34.54 -26.72 -18.63
C ALA A 496 -33.87 -27.93 -19.32
N ASN A 497 -32.75 -27.69 -20.01
CA ASN A 497 -31.90 -28.75 -20.52
C ASN A 497 -30.59 -28.80 -19.72
N ILE A 498 -30.26 -29.97 -19.21
CA ILE A 498 -29.03 -30.26 -18.48
C ILE A 498 -28.16 -31.16 -19.35
N LYS A 499 -26.98 -30.69 -19.70
CA LYS A 499 -25.95 -31.46 -20.40
C LYS A 499 -24.70 -31.51 -19.54
N ILE A 500 -24.25 -32.70 -19.19
CA ILE A 500 -23.00 -32.89 -18.45
C ILE A 500 -22.13 -33.86 -19.23
N THR A 501 -20.87 -33.51 -19.44
CA THR A 501 -19.89 -34.38 -20.09
C THR A 501 -18.61 -34.35 -19.28
N THR A 502 -18.13 -35.52 -18.86
CA THR A 502 -16.81 -35.71 -18.25
C THR A 502 -16.07 -36.87 -18.93
N THR A 503 -14.74 -36.93 -18.82
CA THR A 503 -13.96 -38.01 -19.42
C THR A 503 -13.59 -39.09 -18.40
N GLN A 504 -13.02 -38.70 -17.25
CA GLN A 504 -12.29 -39.64 -16.39
C GLN A 504 -12.91 -39.92 -15.01
N GLU A 505 -13.85 -39.10 -14.55
CA GLU A 505 -14.31 -39.11 -13.16
C GLU A 505 -15.84 -39.23 -13.10
N ASP A 506 -16.36 -39.29 -11.88
CA ASP A 506 -17.76 -39.57 -11.61
C ASP A 506 -18.67 -38.35 -11.87
N ILE A 507 -19.92 -38.65 -12.22
CA ILE A 507 -21.00 -37.67 -12.28
C ILE A 507 -22.02 -37.99 -11.20
N SER A 508 -22.28 -37.02 -10.32
CA SER A 508 -23.29 -37.11 -9.27
C SER A 508 -24.43 -36.14 -9.55
N LEU A 509 -25.62 -36.65 -9.85
CA LEU A 509 -26.84 -35.85 -10.01
C LEU A 509 -27.72 -35.96 -8.76
N LYS A 510 -27.68 -34.94 -7.91
CA LYS A 510 -28.31 -34.92 -6.59
C LYS A 510 -29.61 -34.13 -6.57
N ARG A 511 -30.53 -34.52 -5.69
CA ARG A 511 -31.79 -33.82 -5.44
C ARG A 511 -31.76 -33.13 -4.07
N ALA A 512 -32.01 -31.83 -4.02
CA ALA A 512 -32.11 -31.08 -2.77
C ALA A 512 -33.27 -30.08 -2.77
N SER A 513 -33.76 -29.71 -1.58
CA SER A 513 -34.73 -28.62 -1.43
C SER A 513 -33.98 -27.30 -1.29
N ILE A 514 -34.07 -26.44 -2.33
CA ILE A 514 -33.28 -25.21 -2.43
C ILE A 514 -34.24 -24.02 -2.57
N ALA A 515 -34.09 -23.04 -1.69
CA ALA A 515 -34.89 -21.82 -1.73
C ALA A 515 -34.52 -20.93 -2.94
N PRO A 516 -35.48 -20.19 -3.52
CA PRO A 516 -35.18 -19.19 -4.53
C PRO A 516 -34.28 -18.09 -3.96
N LEU A 517 -33.53 -17.41 -4.84
CA LEU A 517 -32.74 -16.24 -4.46
C LEU A 517 -33.64 -15.13 -3.91
N PRO A 518 -33.15 -14.32 -2.94
CA PRO A 518 -33.89 -13.18 -2.45
C PRO A 518 -34.21 -12.22 -3.61
N PRO A 519 -35.36 -11.52 -3.58
CA PRO A 519 -35.65 -10.50 -4.57
C PRO A 519 -34.58 -9.40 -4.51
N LEU A 520 -34.28 -8.80 -5.67
CA LEU A 520 -33.32 -7.70 -5.77
C LEU A 520 -33.63 -6.65 -4.69
N PRO A 521 -32.68 -6.33 -3.79
CA PRO A 521 -32.88 -5.26 -2.83
C PRO A 521 -33.27 -3.99 -3.58
N PRO A 522 -34.23 -3.19 -3.06
CA PRO A 522 -34.57 -1.92 -3.68
C PRO A 522 -33.28 -1.11 -3.84
N ALA A 523 -33.11 -0.48 -5.01
CA ALA A 523 -31.95 0.38 -5.25
C ALA A 523 -31.82 1.34 -4.04
N PRO A 524 -30.62 1.50 -3.46
CA PRO A 524 -30.42 2.46 -2.40
C PRO A 524 -31.01 3.79 -2.87
N PRO A 525 -31.75 4.52 -2.01
CA PRO A 525 -32.30 5.80 -2.41
C PRO A 525 -31.15 6.61 -3.00
N ALA A 526 -31.35 7.14 -4.21
CA ALA A 526 -30.38 8.06 -4.79
C ALA A 526 -30.05 9.08 -3.70
N LEU A 527 -28.76 9.38 -3.51
CA LEU A 527 -28.32 10.49 -2.65
C LEU A 527 -28.73 11.81 -3.32
N THR A 528 -30.03 12.00 -3.49
CA THR A 528 -30.69 13.19 -3.96
C THR A 528 -31.15 13.95 -2.75
N ASP A 529 -30.57 15.13 -2.64
CA ASP A 529 -30.92 16.27 -1.83
C ASP A 529 -30.67 16.14 -0.33
N MET A 530 -29.87 17.09 0.15
CA MET A 530 -29.70 17.42 1.54
C MET A 530 -31.02 17.23 2.33
N PRO A 531 -30.96 16.69 3.57
CA PRO A 531 -32.14 16.57 4.42
C PRO A 531 -32.91 17.89 4.45
N ALA A 532 -34.24 17.86 4.42
CA ALA A 532 -35.07 19.09 4.45
C ALA A 532 -34.66 20.05 5.59
N THR A 533 -34.25 19.50 6.73
CA THR A 533 -33.67 20.25 7.86
C THR A 533 -32.39 21.00 7.50
N ALA A 534 -31.49 20.39 6.74
CA ALA A 534 -30.27 21.02 6.27
C ALA A 534 -30.55 22.07 5.18
N GLN A 535 -31.53 21.84 4.29
CA GLN A 535 -31.99 22.86 3.34
C GLN A 535 -32.58 24.09 4.05
N HIS A 536 -33.42 23.86 5.08
CA HIS A 536 -33.95 24.94 5.91
C HIS A 536 -32.87 25.69 6.67
N ALA A 537 -31.84 25.00 7.17
CA ALA A 537 -30.70 25.63 7.85
C ALA A 537 -29.88 26.51 6.90
N ILE A 538 -29.62 26.05 5.66
CA ILE A 538 -28.95 26.86 4.63
C ILE A 538 -29.80 28.07 4.22
N ALA A 539 -31.10 27.87 4.00
CA ALA A 539 -31.99 28.98 3.65
C ALA A 539 -32.07 30.02 4.77
N ALA A 540 -32.07 29.58 6.03
CA ALA A 540 -32.04 30.47 7.19
C ALA A 540 -30.71 31.24 7.27
N SER A 541 -29.57 30.57 7.11
CA SER A 541 -28.24 31.20 7.16
C SER A 541 -28.02 32.21 6.03
N GLN A 542 -28.48 31.91 4.82
CA GLN A 542 -28.45 32.84 3.69
C GLN A 542 -29.33 34.08 3.93
N LYS A 543 -30.48 33.92 4.59
CA LYS A 543 -31.35 35.04 4.95
C LYS A 543 -30.67 35.96 5.99
N THR A 544 -30.09 35.41 7.05
CA THR A 544 -29.34 36.18 8.04
C THR A 544 -28.13 36.88 7.41
N ALA A 545 -27.42 36.24 6.49
CA ALA A 545 -26.30 36.86 5.77
C ALA A 545 -26.75 38.08 4.94
N ARG A 546 -27.89 37.97 4.22
CA ARG A 546 -28.47 39.10 3.45
C ARG A 546 -28.94 40.24 4.36
N GLU A 547 -29.52 39.93 5.52
CA GLU A 547 -29.93 40.94 6.50
C GLU A 547 -28.73 41.66 7.10
N ALA A 548 -27.66 40.92 7.43
CA ALA A 548 -26.40 41.49 7.92
C ALA A 548 -25.73 42.39 6.87
N GLN A 549 -25.72 42.00 5.59
CA GLN A 549 -25.22 42.84 4.49
C GLN A 549 -26.00 44.14 4.34
N LYS A 550 -27.34 44.09 4.38
CA LYS A 550 -28.18 45.31 4.32
C LYS A 550 -27.95 46.22 5.52
N ALA A 551 -27.78 45.67 6.71
CA ALA A 551 -27.46 46.44 7.92
C ALA A 551 -26.08 47.12 7.80
N ALA A 552 -25.08 46.39 7.30
CA ALA A 552 -23.74 46.92 7.05
C ALA A 552 -23.76 48.05 6.00
N GLU A 553 -24.50 47.90 4.90
CA GLU A 553 -24.67 48.96 3.90
C GLU A 553 -25.35 50.19 4.48
N LYS A 554 -26.36 50.01 5.34
CA LYS A 554 -27.05 51.12 5.99
C LYS A 554 -26.12 51.88 6.94
N LEU A 555 -25.35 51.17 7.75
CA LEU A 555 -24.33 51.75 8.63
C LEU A 555 -23.24 52.48 7.84
N ALA A 556 -22.79 51.91 6.72
CA ALA A 556 -21.82 52.56 5.83
C ALA A 556 -22.37 53.88 5.24
N ARG A 557 -23.65 53.91 4.87
CA ARG A 557 -24.33 55.13 4.39
C ARG A 557 -24.57 56.16 5.48
N GLU A 558 -24.80 55.75 6.72
CA GLU A 558 -24.93 56.66 7.85
C GLU A 558 -23.57 57.24 8.25
N ALA A 559 -22.52 56.41 8.30
CA ALA A 559 -21.15 56.85 8.54
C ALA A 559 -20.66 57.85 7.49
N SER A 560 -20.97 57.62 6.20
CA SER A 560 -20.60 58.56 5.13
C SER A 560 -21.34 59.90 5.22
N LYS A 561 -22.60 59.92 5.70
CA LYS A 561 -23.34 61.15 5.95
C LYS A 561 -22.80 61.95 7.13
N VAL A 562 -22.40 61.27 8.21
CA VAL A 562 -21.78 61.92 9.38
C VAL A 562 -20.41 62.51 9.01
N ALA A 563 -19.63 61.84 8.16
CA ALA A 563 -18.37 62.35 7.66
C ALA A 563 -18.50 63.55 6.69
N GLN A 564 -19.70 63.83 6.17
CA GLN A 564 -19.97 64.94 5.25
C GLN A 564 -20.62 66.17 5.93
N GLN A 565 -20.86 66.13 7.25
CA GLN A 565 -21.26 67.33 7.99
C GLN A 565 -19.99 68.10 8.42
N PRO A 566 -19.88 69.41 8.09
CA PRO A 566 -18.68 70.21 8.29
C PRO A 566 -18.38 70.57 9.75
#